data_AF-A0A0B8NGU1-F1
#
_entry.id   AF-A0A0B8NGU1-F1
#
_cell.length_a   1.000
_cell.length_b   1.000
_cell.length_c   1.000
_cell.angle_alpha   90.00
_cell.angle_beta   90.00
_cell.angle_gamma   90.00
#
_symmetry.space_group_name_H-M   'P 1'
#
loop_
_entity.id
_entity.type
_entity.pdbx_description
1 polymer ?
#
loop_
_entity_poly.entity_id
_entity_poly.type
_entity_poly.pdbx_seq_one_letter_code
_entity_poly.pdbx_strand_id
1 'polypeptide(L)'
;MNFTDIFIKRPVLATVLSLVLLVLGIKAFTGLQVRQYPQIETGVITVTTNYPGASSTSVQGYVTQPLQAQIAQAEGIDYMTSESSLGKSLITVNLKLDYPTDKALTEILSLVQQVKYRLPAGTQDPSILKSTSQSPILYVSFSSDSLKTQQISDYVSRVVKPTFSTVDGVSKIDLLGQSDFAMRIWLNPTKMAAYGITASDVQNAIKGSNAVSAAGKLKADYIEIDINAHTDAASVEEFKNIVLKSANGQLIHLEDVSNIELGANTYDSRVLFNGGSSITTAISNTSTSNPLTVVSLYEVLPSIVDSLPPGMKAEVVYDSTKFINSSIEEVTKTLVEAAVIVIIVILAFLGSMRAMIIPLVTIPLSLIGSMFLMMAMGFSINY
;
A
#
# COMPACT_ATOMS: atom_id res chain seq x y z
N MET A 1 -34.26 -13.51 -49.42
CA MET A 1 -34.84 -13.09 -48.13
C MET A 1 -33.88 -12.09 -47.52
N ASN A 2 -34.23 -10.80 -47.57
CA ASN A 2 -33.37 -9.78 -47.00
C ASN A 2 -33.63 -9.72 -45.49
N PHE A 3 -32.58 -9.91 -44.69
CA PHE A 3 -32.62 -9.90 -43.22
C PHE A 3 -33.33 -8.65 -42.66
N THR A 4 -33.23 -7.52 -43.37
CA THR A 4 -33.85 -6.23 -43.01
C THR A 4 -35.37 -6.18 -43.23
N ASP A 5 -35.95 -6.97 -44.14
CA ASP A 5 -37.40 -6.93 -44.46
C ASP A 5 -38.26 -7.33 -43.26
N ILE A 6 -37.75 -8.18 -42.37
CA ILE A 6 -38.45 -8.63 -41.16
C ILE A 6 -38.70 -7.43 -40.22
N PHE A 7 -37.69 -6.56 -40.06
CA PHE A 7 -37.78 -5.38 -39.18
C PHE A 7 -38.66 -4.28 -39.76
N ILE A 8 -38.75 -4.18 -41.10
CA ILE A 8 -39.65 -3.24 -41.79
C ILE A 8 -41.10 -3.70 -41.64
N LYS A 9 -41.38 -5.01 -41.82
CA LYS A 9 -42.74 -5.57 -41.75
C LYS A 9 -43.25 -5.76 -40.31
N ARG A 10 -42.35 -5.85 -39.33
CA ARG A 10 -42.68 -6.02 -37.90
C ARG A 10 -42.07 -4.91 -37.05
N PRO A 11 -42.61 -3.68 -37.11
CA PRO A 11 -42.05 -2.53 -36.38
C PRO A 11 -42.02 -2.74 -34.86
N VAL A 12 -43.00 -3.48 -34.30
CA VAL A 12 -43.05 -3.81 -32.87
C VAL A 12 -41.87 -4.69 -32.44
N LEU A 13 -41.39 -5.58 -33.31
CA LEU A 13 -40.23 -6.43 -33.00
C LEU A 13 -38.95 -5.57 -32.89
N ALA A 14 -38.77 -4.63 -33.82
CA ALA A 14 -37.63 -3.73 -33.83
C ALA A 14 -37.62 -2.82 -32.58
N THR A 15 -38.77 -2.27 -32.20
CA THR A 15 -38.87 -1.42 -30.99
C THR A 15 -38.62 -2.20 -29.71
N VAL A 16 -39.10 -3.44 -29.60
CA VAL A 16 -38.84 -4.30 -28.44
C VAL A 16 -37.34 -4.61 -28.31
N LEU A 17 -36.66 -4.96 -29.40
CA LEU A 17 -35.21 -5.21 -29.37
C LEU A 17 -34.40 -3.97 -28.96
N SER A 18 -34.78 -2.80 -29.48
CA SER A 18 -34.18 -1.53 -29.07
C SER A 18 -34.41 -1.24 -27.58
N LEU A 19 -35.61 -1.48 -27.06
CA LEU A 19 -35.89 -1.31 -25.63
C LEU A 19 -35.08 -2.28 -24.76
N VAL A 20 -34.92 -3.53 -25.20
CA VAL A 20 -34.08 -4.52 -24.50
C VAL A 20 -32.62 -4.04 -24.45
N LEU A 21 -32.07 -3.58 -25.58
CA LEU A 21 -30.71 -3.04 -25.62
C LEU A 21 -30.56 -1.81 -24.72
N LEU A 22 -31.56 -0.93 -24.67
CA LEU A 22 -31.56 0.24 -23.81
C LEU A 22 -31.55 -0.14 -22.32
N VAL A 23 -32.41 -1.08 -21.90
CA VAL A 23 -32.45 -1.54 -20.50
C VAL A 23 -31.15 -2.24 -20.10
N LEU A 24 -30.63 -3.11 -20.97
CA LEU A 24 -29.36 -3.80 -20.72
C LEU A 24 -28.17 -2.84 -20.66
N GLY A 25 -28.14 -1.84 -21.55
CA GLY A 25 -27.10 -0.81 -21.57
C GLY A 25 -27.14 0.11 -20.35
N ILE A 26 -28.34 0.53 -19.90
CA ILE A 26 -28.48 1.32 -18.67
C ILE A 26 -28.00 0.53 -17.45
N LYS A 27 -28.34 -0.77 -17.37
CA LYS A 27 -27.82 -1.65 -16.31
C LYS A 27 -26.29 -1.79 -16.39
N ALA A 28 -25.73 -1.84 -17.59
CA ALA A 28 -24.28 -1.92 -17.79
C ALA A 28 -23.57 -0.63 -17.38
N PHE A 29 -24.18 0.53 -17.64
CA PHE A 29 -23.64 1.83 -17.25
C PHE A 29 -23.37 1.94 -15.75
N THR A 30 -24.26 1.39 -14.90
CA THR A 30 -24.07 1.39 -13.44
C THR A 30 -23.14 0.28 -12.93
N GLY A 31 -22.90 -0.76 -13.74
CA GLY A 31 -22.04 -1.90 -13.38
C GLY A 31 -20.59 -1.77 -13.86
N LEU A 32 -20.32 -0.96 -14.88
CA LEU A 32 -18.98 -0.77 -15.43
C LEU A 32 -18.12 0.10 -14.53
N GLN A 33 -16.87 -0.30 -14.34
CA GLN A 33 -15.90 0.51 -13.62
C GLN A 33 -15.40 1.65 -14.51
N VAL A 34 -15.24 2.83 -13.91
CA VAL A 34 -14.68 4.00 -14.59
C VAL A 34 -13.23 4.17 -14.15
N ARG A 35 -12.31 4.21 -15.12
CA ARG A 35 -10.86 4.24 -14.89
C ARG A 35 -10.20 5.19 -15.87
N GLN A 36 -9.04 5.74 -15.53
CA GLN A 36 -8.26 6.51 -16.50
C GLN A 36 -7.68 5.62 -17.62
N TYR A 37 -7.16 4.46 -17.24
CA TYR A 37 -6.56 3.48 -18.15
C TYR A 37 -7.25 2.12 -18.01
N PRO A 38 -7.18 1.26 -19.05
CA PRO A 38 -7.59 -0.13 -18.93
C PRO A 38 -6.94 -0.82 -17.73
N GLN A 39 -7.63 -1.82 -17.17
CA GLN A 39 -7.01 -2.69 -16.17
C GLN A 39 -5.87 -3.47 -16.84
N ILE A 40 -4.64 -3.20 -16.40
CA ILE A 40 -3.47 -3.99 -16.75
C ILE A 40 -3.00 -4.66 -15.47
N GLU A 41 -3.11 -5.98 -15.40
CA GLU A 41 -2.52 -6.75 -14.30
C GLU A 41 -1.03 -6.93 -14.57
N THR A 42 -0.23 -6.00 -14.05
CA THR A 42 1.21 -6.22 -13.89
C THR A 42 1.45 -6.64 -12.44
N GLY A 43 1.72 -7.93 -12.23
CA GLY A 43 2.03 -8.43 -10.92
C GLY A 43 3.46 -8.10 -10.53
N VAL A 44 3.64 -7.39 -9.41
CA VAL A 44 4.96 -7.15 -8.83
C VAL A 44 5.02 -7.82 -7.46
N ILE A 45 6.05 -8.62 -7.23
CA ILE A 45 6.31 -9.26 -5.93
C ILE A 45 7.62 -8.73 -5.38
N THR A 46 7.55 -8.16 -4.19
CA THR A 46 8.71 -7.60 -3.50
C THR A 46 9.10 -8.50 -2.34
N VAL A 47 10.34 -8.98 -2.36
CA VAL A 47 10.96 -9.75 -1.28
C VAL A 47 11.95 -8.85 -0.57
N THR A 48 11.66 -8.48 0.68
CA THR A 48 12.53 -7.66 1.52
C THR A 48 13.15 -8.53 2.61
N THR A 49 14.48 -8.53 2.71
CA THR A 49 15.18 -9.27 3.77
C THR A 49 16.14 -8.33 4.48
N ASN A 50 15.98 -8.20 5.80
CA ASN A 50 16.85 -7.35 6.60
C ASN A 50 17.99 -8.20 7.19
N TYR A 51 19.22 -7.73 7.05
CA TYR A 51 20.39 -8.30 7.71
C TYR A 51 21.20 -7.18 8.41
N PRO A 52 20.67 -6.62 9.51
CA PRO A 52 21.21 -5.41 10.12
C PRO A 52 22.70 -5.53 10.47
N GLY A 53 23.47 -4.49 10.15
CA GLY A 53 24.91 -4.42 10.44
C GLY A 53 25.81 -5.01 9.36
N ALA A 54 25.27 -5.69 8.33
CA ALA A 54 26.05 -6.17 7.19
C ALA A 54 26.25 -5.08 6.12
N SER A 55 27.46 -5.00 5.55
CA SER A 55 27.74 -4.11 4.40
C SER A 55 26.93 -4.52 3.16
N SER A 56 26.72 -3.59 2.22
CA SER A 56 25.99 -3.87 0.97
C SER A 56 26.58 -5.05 0.20
N THR A 57 27.92 -5.17 0.14
CA THR A 57 28.60 -6.30 -0.51
C THR A 57 28.33 -7.63 0.20
N SER A 58 28.33 -7.65 1.54
CA SER A 58 28.01 -8.85 2.32
C SER A 58 26.54 -9.23 2.15
N VAL A 59 25.62 -8.27 2.19
CA VAL A 59 24.20 -8.50 1.92
C VAL A 59 24.00 -9.05 0.51
N GLN A 60 24.66 -8.47 -0.49
CA GLN A 60 24.60 -8.93 -1.87
C GLN A 60 25.01 -10.40 -2.00
N GLY A 61 26.19 -10.76 -1.48
CA GLY A 61 26.75 -12.10 -1.64
C GLY A 61 26.05 -13.19 -0.80
N TYR A 62 25.68 -12.87 0.43
CA TYR A 62 25.18 -13.88 1.39
C TYR A 62 23.65 -13.91 1.55
N VAL A 63 22.94 -12.86 1.12
CA VAL A 63 21.47 -12.78 1.26
C VAL A 63 20.82 -12.64 -0.11
N THR A 64 21.15 -11.56 -0.84
CA THR A 64 20.48 -11.22 -2.11
C THR A 64 20.71 -12.28 -3.17
N GLN A 65 21.95 -12.69 -3.42
CA GLN A 65 22.29 -13.60 -4.51
C GLN A 65 21.73 -15.02 -4.31
N PRO A 66 21.80 -15.64 -3.11
CA PRO A 66 21.14 -16.92 -2.85
C PRO A 66 19.62 -16.86 -3.01
N LEU A 67 18.97 -15.81 -2.51
CA LEU A 67 17.53 -15.61 -2.67
C LEU A 67 17.16 -15.41 -4.14
N GLN A 68 17.87 -14.53 -4.84
CA GLN A 68 17.64 -14.23 -6.25
C GLN A 68 17.78 -15.49 -7.12
N ALA A 69 18.83 -16.30 -6.90
CA ALA A 69 19.02 -17.55 -7.64
C ALA A 69 17.92 -18.57 -7.40
N GLN A 70 17.35 -18.61 -6.19
CA GLN A 70 16.23 -19.49 -5.87
C GLN A 70 14.91 -18.97 -6.46
N ILE A 71 14.65 -17.67 -6.34
CA ILE A 71 13.45 -17.00 -6.86
C ILE A 71 13.41 -17.05 -8.39
N ALA A 72 14.56 -16.96 -9.06
CA ALA A 72 14.66 -17.03 -10.52
C ALA A 72 14.14 -18.35 -11.14
N GLN A 73 13.94 -19.40 -10.32
CA GLN A 73 13.35 -20.66 -10.77
C GLN A 73 11.82 -20.61 -10.85
N ALA A 74 11.18 -19.57 -10.31
CA ALA A 74 9.73 -19.43 -10.35
C ALA A 74 9.21 -19.19 -11.77
N GLU A 75 8.05 -19.76 -12.09
CA GLU A 75 7.37 -19.51 -13.36
C GLU A 75 6.73 -18.11 -13.42
N GLY A 76 6.63 -17.56 -14.63
CA GLY A 76 5.89 -16.30 -14.87
C GLY A 76 6.67 -15.02 -14.60
N ILE A 77 7.96 -15.10 -14.24
CA ILE A 77 8.84 -13.94 -14.14
C ILE A 77 9.14 -13.41 -15.55
N ASP A 78 8.97 -12.10 -15.75
CA ASP A 78 9.46 -11.38 -16.93
C ASP A 78 10.91 -10.93 -16.69
N TYR A 79 11.12 -10.13 -15.64
CA TYR A 79 12.44 -9.73 -15.17
C TYR A 79 12.45 -9.49 -13.67
N MET A 80 13.64 -9.48 -13.09
CA MET A 80 13.85 -9.26 -11.66
C MET A 80 14.98 -8.25 -11.46
N THR A 81 14.79 -7.33 -10.52
CA THR A 81 15.81 -6.38 -10.08
C THR A 81 16.10 -6.59 -8.61
N SER A 82 17.34 -6.30 -8.22
CA SER A 82 17.78 -6.47 -6.84
C SER A 82 18.61 -5.27 -6.41
N GLU A 83 18.34 -4.75 -5.23
CA GLU A 83 19.07 -3.67 -4.59
C GLU A 83 19.59 -4.16 -3.23
N SER A 84 20.89 -3.97 -2.99
CA SER A 84 21.52 -4.32 -1.72
C SER A 84 22.12 -3.07 -1.10
N SER A 85 21.60 -2.67 0.05
CA SER A 85 22.06 -1.53 0.83
C SER A 85 22.53 -2.01 2.21
N LEU A 86 23.02 -1.09 3.04
CA LEU A 86 23.51 -1.41 4.38
C LEU A 86 22.42 -2.12 5.19
N GLY A 87 22.66 -3.40 5.49
CA GLY A 87 21.76 -4.25 6.25
C GLY A 87 20.39 -4.55 5.64
N LYS A 88 20.18 -4.31 4.34
CA LYS A 88 18.89 -4.56 3.68
C LYS A 88 19.05 -5.06 2.25
N SER A 89 18.32 -6.13 1.93
CA SER A 89 18.16 -6.68 0.58
C SER A 89 16.73 -6.44 0.10
N LEU A 90 16.58 -5.91 -1.09
CA LEU A 90 15.29 -5.70 -1.77
C LEU A 90 15.34 -6.38 -3.13
N ILE A 91 14.49 -7.38 -3.34
CA ILE A 91 14.34 -8.07 -4.62
C ILE A 91 12.93 -7.77 -5.15
N THR A 92 12.86 -7.25 -6.36
CA THR A 92 11.61 -6.90 -7.05
C THR A 92 11.45 -7.81 -8.26
N VAL A 93 10.42 -8.64 -8.22
CA VAL A 93 10.07 -9.59 -9.28
C VAL A 93 8.91 -9.02 -10.08
N ASN A 94 9.15 -8.75 -11.35
CA ASN A 94 8.13 -8.30 -12.29
C ASN A 94 7.63 -9.51 -13.07
N LEU A 95 6.32 -9.77 -12.99
CA LEU A 95 5.69 -10.88 -13.67
C LEU A 95 5.31 -10.51 -15.10
N LYS A 96 5.23 -11.53 -15.96
CA LYS A 96 4.69 -11.40 -17.32
C LYS A 96 3.23 -10.93 -17.25
N LEU A 97 2.83 -10.19 -18.28
CA LEU A 97 1.44 -9.76 -18.45
C LEU A 97 0.51 -10.98 -18.38
N ASP A 98 -0.60 -10.83 -17.66
CA ASP A 98 -1.65 -11.85 -17.45
C ASP A 98 -1.20 -13.12 -16.70
N TYR A 99 0.00 -13.15 -16.10
CA TYR A 99 0.39 -14.25 -15.22
C TYR A 99 -0.28 -14.13 -13.83
N PRO A 100 -0.92 -15.19 -13.30
CA PRO A 100 -1.61 -15.11 -12.01
C PRO A 100 -0.64 -14.77 -10.85
N THR A 101 -0.80 -13.56 -10.30
CA THR A 101 0.11 -13.05 -9.24
C THR A 101 0.06 -13.90 -7.97
N ASP A 102 -1.10 -14.43 -7.60
CA ASP A 102 -1.25 -15.29 -6.42
C ASP A 102 -0.54 -16.65 -6.57
N LYS A 103 -0.48 -17.19 -7.80
CA LYS A 103 0.30 -18.40 -8.11
C LYS A 103 1.79 -18.11 -7.94
N ALA A 104 2.29 -17.04 -8.57
CA ALA A 104 3.68 -16.60 -8.43
C ALA A 104 4.06 -16.35 -6.96
N LEU A 105 3.20 -15.70 -6.19
CA LEU A 105 3.42 -15.41 -4.77
C LEU A 105 3.62 -16.70 -3.96
N THR A 106 2.74 -17.67 -4.15
CA THR A 106 2.80 -18.95 -3.43
C THR A 106 4.07 -19.74 -3.80
N GLU A 107 4.44 -19.72 -5.08
CA GLU A 107 5.64 -20.37 -5.59
C GLU A 107 6.92 -19.72 -5.04
N ILE A 108 7.01 -18.38 -5.09
CA ILE A 108 8.12 -17.60 -4.54
C ILE A 108 8.24 -17.82 -3.03
N LEU A 109 7.13 -17.81 -2.29
CA LEU A 109 7.11 -18.13 -0.85
C LEU A 109 7.75 -19.50 -0.56
N SER A 110 7.36 -20.53 -1.31
CA SER A 110 7.92 -21.88 -1.19
C SER A 110 9.42 -21.90 -1.50
N LEU A 111 9.84 -21.24 -2.58
CA LEU A 111 11.23 -21.17 -3.02
C LEU A 111 12.11 -20.43 -2.01
N VAL A 112 11.65 -19.28 -1.48
CA VAL A 112 12.37 -18.54 -0.43
C VAL A 112 12.52 -19.41 0.82
N GLN A 113 11.47 -20.14 1.21
CA GLN A 113 11.53 -21.00 2.39
C GLN A 113 12.53 -22.16 2.21
N GLN A 114 12.71 -22.68 0.99
CA GLN A 114 13.70 -23.70 0.68
C GLN A 114 15.14 -23.21 0.81
N VAL A 115 15.43 -21.93 0.59
CA VAL A 115 16.81 -21.40 0.70
C VAL A 115 17.08 -20.69 2.03
N LYS A 116 16.05 -20.52 2.88
CA LYS A 116 16.15 -19.86 4.19
C LYS A 116 17.28 -20.41 5.06
N TYR A 117 17.55 -21.72 5.03
CA TYR A 117 18.62 -22.35 5.82
C TYR A 117 20.04 -21.93 5.40
N ARG A 118 20.21 -21.37 4.20
CA ARG A 118 21.50 -20.87 3.70
C ARG A 118 21.77 -19.42 4.12
N LEU A 119 20.77 -18.72 4.66
CA LEU A 119 20.92 -17.34 5.09
C LEU A 119 21.78 -17.27 6.37
N PRO A 120 22.66 -16.26 6.52
CA PRO A 120 23.47 -16.10 7.71
C PRO A 120 22.64 -15.94 8.98
N ALA A 121 23.16 -16.46 10.11
CA ALA A 121 22.59 -16.21 11.43
C ALA A 121 22.52 -14.70 11.71
N GLY A 122 21.36 -14.23 12.19
CA GLY A 122 21.08 -12.81 12.40
C GLY A 122 20.36 -12.11 11.25
N THR A 123 20.14 -12.80 10.13
CA THR A 123 19.20 -12.36 9.08
C THR A 123 17.76 -12.48 9.59
N GLN A 124 16.95 -11.45 9.40
CA GLN A 124 15.52 -11.50 9.69
C GLN A 124 14.77 -12.29 8.61
N ASP A 125 13.60 -12.82 8.96
CA ASP A 125 12.76 -13.54 8.02
C ASP A 125 12.38 -12.66 6.81
N PRO A 126 12.53 -13.15 5.56
CA PRO A 126 12.12 -12.40 4.39
C PRO A 126 10.62 -12.06 4.44
N SER A 127 10.31 -10.79 4.25
CA SER A 127 8.93 -10.31 4.05
C SER A 127 8.62 -10.29 2.56
N ILE A 128 7.55 -10.97 2.16
CA ILE A 128 7.14 -11.10 0.76
C ILE A 128 5.78 -10.42 0.61
N LEU A 129 5.74 -9.36 -0.18
CA LEU A 129 4.55 -8.56 -0.41
C LEU A 129 4.22 -8.55 -1.90
N LYS A 130 2.95 -8.79 -2.23
CA LYS A 130 2.41 -8.50 -3.56
C LYS A 130 2.04 -7.04 -3.67
N SER A 131 2.41 -6.40 -4.78
CA SER A 131 1.92 -5.07 -5.16
C SER A 131 1.21 -5.19 -6.50
N THR A 132 -0.06 -4.83 -6.53
CA THR A 132 -0.91 -4.90 -7.73
C THR A 132 -1.16 -3.52 -8.37
N SER A 133 -0.74 -2.44 -7.69
CA SER A 133 -0.77 -1.08 -8.22
C SER A 133 0.62 -0.48 -8.10
N GLN A 134 1.10 0.16 -9.17
CA GLN A 134 2.39 0.85 -9.16
C GLN A 134 2.30 2.28 -8.61
N SER A 135 1.09 2.85 -8.51
CA SER A 135 0.90 4.25 -8.10
C SER A 135 -0.20 4.38 -7.05
N PRO A 136 0.13 4.96 -5.87
CA PRO A 136 -0.87 5.41 -4.92
C PRO A 136 -1.80 6.45 -5.55
N ILE A 137 -3.09 6.34 -5.26
CA ILE A 137 -4.14 7.18 -5.85
C ILE A 137 -4.43 8.44 -5.03
N LEU A 138 -4.06 8.43 -3.75
CA LEU A 138 -4.27 9.52 -2.81
C LEU A 138 -3.06 9.64 -1.87
N TYR A 139 -2.57 10.86 -1.66
CA TYR A 139 -1.56 11.18 -0.65
C TYR A 139 -2.14 12.18 0.35
N VAL A 140 -2.11 11.80 1.63
CA VAL A 140 -2.52 12.69 2.74
C VAL A 140 -1.32 12.91 3.64
N SER A 141 -0.91 14.16 3.79
CA SER A 141 0.23 14.58 4.60
C SER A 141 -0.24 15.08 5.97
N PHE A 142 0.44 14.62 7.00
CA PHE A 142 0.21 14.97 8.40
C PHE A 142 1.41 15.76 8.91
N SER A 143 1.16 16.97 9.39
CA SER A 143 2.18 17.89 9.90
C SER A 143 1.75 18.48 11.24
N SER A 144 2.70 18.99 12.01
CA SER A 144 2.43 19.67 13.27
C SER A 144 3.50 20.71 13.58
N ASP A 145 3.08 21.83 14.14
CA ASP A 145 3.97 22.90 14.60
C ASP A 145 4.50 22.66 16.03
N SER A 146 3.84 21.79 16.81
CA SER A 146 4.14 21.51 18.22
C SER A 146 4.71 20.11 18.46
N LEU A 147 4.35 19.13 17.64
CA LEU A 147 4.74 17.73 17.81
C LEU A 147 6.00 17.39 17.02
N LYS A 148 6.84 16.52 17.59
CA LYS A 148 7.98 15.94 16.87
C LYS A 148 7.51 14.94 15.82
N THR A 149 8.28 14.77 14.74
CA THR A 149 7.98 13.83 13.64
C THR A 149 7.63 12.43 14.14
N GLN A 150 8.28 11.95 15.20
CA GLN A 150 8.06 10.63 15.78
C GLN A 150 6.68 10.51 16.44
N GLN A 151 6.21 11.57 17.11
CA GLN A 151 4.87 11.60 17.70
C GLN A 151 3.79 11.61 16.62
N ILE A 152 4.04 12.33 15.51
CA ILE A 152 3.15 12.32 14.34
C ILE A 152 3.12 10.90 13.74
N SER A 153 4.29 10.29 13.51
CA SER A 153 4.42 8.94 12.95
C SER A 153 3.67 7.90 13.79
N ASP A 154 3.86 7.94 15.09
CA ASP A 154 3.25 7.03 16.05
C ASP A 154 1.72 7.15 16.11
N TYR A 155 1.18 8.37 16.03
CA TYR A 155 -0.26 8.60 15.94
C TYR A 155 -0.83 8.14 14.58
N VAL A 156 -0.18 8.52 13.47
CA VAL A 156 -0.62 8.15 12.12
C VAL A 156 -0.59 6.63 11.94
N SER A 157 0.44 5.95 12.46
CA SER A 157 0.56 4.49 12.36
C SER A 157 -0.49 3.73 13.17
N ARG A 158 -0.84 4.22 14.38
CA ARG A 158 -1.73 3.49 15.29
C ARG A 158 -3.21 3.86 15.16
N VAL A 159 -3.53 5.06 14.71
CA VAL A 159 -4.92 5.55 14.65
C VAL A 159 -5.37 5.77 13.20
N VAL A 160 -4.62 6.56 12.44
CA VAL A 160 -5.00 6.97 11.08
C VAL A 160 -4.93 5.77 10.11
N LYS A 161 -3.81 5.04 10.09
CA LYS A 161 -3.59 3.94 9.16
C LYS A 161 -4.63 2.82 9.30
N PRO A 162 -4.97 2.32 10.50
CA PRO A 162 -6.06 1.35 10.65
C PRO A 162 -7.40 1.89 10.17
N THR A 163 -7.71 3.16 10.47
CA THR A 163 -8.97 3.80 10.06
C THR A 163 -9.08 3.93 8.55
N PHE A 164 -8.03 4.34 7.85
CA PHE A 164 -8.03 4.36 6.39
C PHE A 164 -8.09 2.95 5.77
N SER A 165 -7.59 1.94 6.46
CA SER A 165 -7.60 0.56 5.98
C SER A 165 -9.00 -0.09 6.04
N THR A 166 -9.98 0.51 6.73
CA THR A 166 -11.36 0.00 6.74
C THR A 166 -12.19 0.48 5.55
N VAL A 167 -11.67 1.43 4.76
CA VAL A 167 -12.37 1.98 3.60
C VAL A 167 -12.35 0.97 2.45
N ASP A 168 -13.52 0.73 1.87
CA ASP A 168 -13.67 -0.26 0.80
C ASP A 168 -12.84 0.12 -0.44
N GLY A 169 -12.18 -0.87 -1.01
CA GLY A 169 -11.29 -0.70 -2.15
C GLY A 169 -9.88 -0.20 -1.85
N VAL A 170 -9.51 0.07 -0.58
CA VAL A 170 -8.12 0.32 -0.16
C VAL A 170 -7.35 -1.00 -0.02
N SER A 171 -6.17 -1.10 -0.66
CA SER A 171 -5.33 -2.31 -0.60
C SER A 171 -4.12 -2.16 0.30
N LYS A 172 -3.51 -0.96 0.30
CA LYS A 172 -2.23 -0.72 0.95
C LYS A 172 -2.12 0.74 1.34
N ILE A 173 -1.52 0.96 2.52
CA ILE A 173 -1.19 2.29 3.02
C ILE A 173 0.27 2.28 3.45
N ASP A 174 1.09 2.98 2.67
CA ASP A 174 2.49 3.20 2.98
C ASP A 174 2.65 4.53 3.73
N LEU A 175 3.48 4.54 4.76
CA LEU A 175 3.82 5.76 5.51
C LEU A 175 5.16 6.28 5.02
N LEU A 176 5.14 7.37 4.28
CA LEU A 176 6.33 8.06 3.81
C LEU A 176 6.84 9.01 4.88
N GLY A 177 8.15 8.97 5.14
CA GLY A 177 8.78 9.72 6.23
C GLY A 177 8.54 9.12 7.61
N GLN A 178 8.02 7.89 7.68
CA GLN A 178 7.77 7.17 8.93
C GLN A 178 9.01 7.17 9.81
N SER A 179 8.83 7.60 11.05
CA SER A 179 9.89 7.78 12.04
C SER A 179 9.39 7.22 13.36
N ASP A 180 9.34 5.90 13.47
CA ASP A 180 8.85 5.25 14.68
C ASP A 180 9.79 5.49 15.85
N PHE A 181 9.22 5.56 17.05
CA PHE A 181 10.00 5.59 18.27
C PHE A 181 10.82 4.31 18.39
N ALA A 182 12.11 4.47 18.70
CA ALA A 182 13.01 3.38 19.01
C ALA A 182 13.93 3.77 20.16
N MET A 183 14.25 2.81 21.01
CA MET A 183 15.30 2.97 22.01
C MET A 183 16.66 2.98 21.30
N ARG A 184 17.36 4.11 21.33
CA ARG A 184 18.66 4.32 20.68
C ARG A 184 19.76 4.19 21.71
N ILE A 185 20.68 3.27 21.47
CA ILE A 185 21.82 2.98 22.35
C ILE A 185 23.09 3.36 21.58
N TRP A 186 23.62 4.54 21.89
CA TRP A 186 24.83 5.08 21.27
C TRP A 186 26.06 4.63 22.03
N LEU A 187 26.72 3.59 21.53
CA LEU A 187 27.90 3.00 22.15
C LEU A 187 29.11 3.94 22.12
N ASN A 188 29.84 4.04 23.24
CA ASN A 188 31.08 4.80 23.33
C ASN A 188 32.28 3.85 23.23
N PRO A 189 33.00 3.81 22.09
CA PRO A 189 34.08 2.84 21.86
C PRO A 189 35.23 3.01 22.85
N THR A 190 35.53 4.23 23.29
CA THR A 190 36.61 4.51 24.25
C THR A 190 36.29 3.92 25.63
N LYS A 191 35.05 4.12 26.12
CA LYS A 191 34.63 3.55 27.40
C LYS A 191 34.52 2.03 27.33
N MET A 192 33.97 1.50 26.24
CA MET A 192 33.90 0.05 26.00
C MET A 192 35.28 -0.60 26.02
N ALA A 193 36.28 0.01 25.38
CA ALA A 193 37.66 -0.47 25.41
C ALA A 193 38.26 -0.45 26.82
N ALA A 194 38.00 0.60 27.61
CA ALA A 194 38.47 0.72 28.99
C ALA A 194 37.90 -0.37 29.92
N TYR A 195 36.63 -0.75 29.72
CA TYR A 195 35.96 -1.80 30.51
C TYR A 195 36.14 -3.21 29.92
N GLY A 196 36.79 -3.34 28.76
CA GLY A 196 36.94 -4.61 28.04
C GLY A 196 35.59 -5.23 27.69
N ILE A 197 34.68 -4.42 27.16
CA ILE A 197 33.33 -4.80 26.72
C ILE A 197 33.28 -4.68 25.19
N THR A 198 32.76 -5.70 24.52
CA THR A 198 32.57 -5.70 23.06
C THR A 198 31.13 -5.35 22.68
N ALA A 199 30.89 -4.99 21.41
CA ALA A 199 29.53 -4.75 20.92
C ALA A 199 28.65 -6.02 21.01
N SER A 200 29.26 -7.20 20.85
CA SER A 200 28.59 -8.49 21.00
C SER A 200 28.13 -8.73 22.44
N ASP A 201 28.94 -8.33 23.43
CA ASP A 201 28.55 -8.43 24.85
C ASP A 201 27.32 -7.57 25.15
N VAL A 202 27.29 -6.34 24.62
CA VAL A 202 26.12 -5.45 24.75
C VAL A 202 24.89 -6.06 24.09
N GLN A 203 25.02 -6.58 22.87
CA GLN A 203 23.91 -7.21 22.16
C GLN A 203 23.35 -8.42 22.93
N ASN A 204 24.24 -9.25 23.50
CA ASN A 204 23.86 -10.42 24.28
C ASN A 204 23.20 -10.04 25.62
N ALA A 205 23.71 -9.01 26.30
CA ALA A 205 23.11 -8.50 27.53
C ALA A 205 21.69 -7.99 27.29
N ILE A 206 21.48 -7.19 26.23
CA ILE A 206 20.14 -6.70 25.87
C ILE A 206 19.20 -7.86 25.54
N LYS A 207 19.65 -8.84 24.74
CA LYS A 207 18.84 -10.03 24.42
C LYS A 207 18.49 -10.87 25.65
N GLY A 208 19.42 -10.97 26.61
CA GLY A 208 19.22 -11.73 27.84
C GLY A 208 18.35 -11.02 28.88
N SER A 209 18.36 -9.68 28.90
CA SER A 209 17.61 -8.87 29.85
C SER A 209 16.25 -8.37 29.33
N ASN A 210 15.95 -8.55 28.04
CA ASN A 210 14.68 -8.13 27.44
C ASN A 210 13.91 -9.34 26.90
N ALA A 211 13.44 -10.20 27.81
CA ALA A 211 12.64 -11.37 27.48
C ALA A 211 11.35 -11.35 28.29
N VAL A 212 10.20 -11.51 27.61
CA VAL A 212 8.90 -11.63 28.28
C VAL A 212 8.81 -13.01 28.91
N SER A 213 8.82 -13.08 30.24
CA SER A 213 8.73 -14.33 30.98
C SER A 213 7.28 -14.73 31.22
N ALA A 214 6.89 -15.91 30.74
CA ALA A 214 5.60 -16.50 31.06
C ALA A 214 5.69 -17.20 32.43
N ALA A 215 5.50 -16.46 33.50
CA ALA A 215 5.61 -16.97 34.87
C ALA A 215 4.41 -17.84 35.33
N GLY A 216 3.38 -17.96 34.47
CA GLY A 216 2.23 -18.83 34.71
C GLY A 216 1.26 -18.24 35.72
N LYS A 217 0.62 -19.10 36.52
CA LYS A 217 -0.39 -18.70 37.49
C LYS A 217 -0.26 -19.48 38.78
N LEU A 218 -0.54 -18.82 39.90
CA LEU A 218 -0.65 -19.45 41.21
C LEU A 218 -2.11 -19.84 41.45
N LYS A 219 -2.36 -21.09 41.83
CA LYS A 219 -3.69 -21.58 42.16
C LYS A 219 -3.75 -22.04 43.62
N ALA A 220 -4.73 -21.54 44.35
CA ALA A 220 -5.12 -22.00 45.68
C ALA A 220 -6.62 -22.35 45.68
N ASP A 221 -7.13 -22.89 46.79
CA ASP A 221 -8.47 -23.52 46.86
C ASP A 221 -9.63 -22.60 46.42
N TYR A 222 -9.49 -21.28 46.59
CA TYR A 222 -10.52 -20.30 46.23
C TYR A 222 -10.01 -19.13 45.38
N ILE A 223 -8.73 -19.10 45.02
CA ILE A 223 -8.13 -17.99 44.25
C ILE A 223 -7.18 -18.51 43.18
N GLU A 224 -7.18 -17.86 42.03
CA GLU A 224 -6.23 -18.05 40.95
C GLU A 224 -5.64 -16.67 40.61
N ILE A 225 -4.32 -16.54 40.66
CA ILE A 225 -3.60 -15.29 40.42
C ILE A 225 -2.63 -15.52 39.27
N ASP A 226 -2.81 -14.77 38.18
CA ASP A 226 -1.84 -14.75 37.09
C ASP A 226 -0.57 -14.02 37.52
N ILE A 227 0.58 -14.64 37.28
CA ILE A 227 1.88 -14.04 37.61
C ILE A 227 2.42 -13.37 36.35
N ASN A 228 2.45 -12.04 36.37
CA ASN A 228 3.10 -11.24 35.35
C ASN A 228 4.49 -10.82 35.83
N ALA A 229 5.51 -11.57 35.41
CA ALA A 229 6.89 -11.20 35.63
C ALA A 229 7.27 -10.11 34.62
N HIS A 230 7.41 -8.87 35.09
CA HIS A 230 7.83 -7.72 34.29
C HIS A 230 9.34 -7.82 34.06
N THR A 231 9.74 -8.66 33.10
CA THR A 231 11.13 -9.00 32.80
C THR A 231 11.65 -8.34 31.52
N ASP A 232 10.82 -7.51 30.88
CA ASP A 232 11.19 -6.65 29.77
C ASP A 232 11.62 -5.25 30.25
N ALA A 233 12.48 -4.60 29.47
CA ALA A 233 12.86 -3.21 29.70
C ALA A 233 12.02 -2.30 28.79
N ALA A 234 11.22 -1.41 29.38
CA ALA A 234 10.29 -0.52 28.69
C ALA A 234 10.67 0.97 28.79
N SER A 235 11.48 1.35 29.79
CA SER A 235 11.90 2.74 30.02
C SER A 235 13.39 2.98 29.72
N VAL A 236 13.77 4.23 29.45
CA VAL A 236 15.18 4.60 29.25
C VAL A 236 16.01 4.24 30.49
N GLU A 237 15.44 4.43 31.66
CA GLU A 237 16.03 4.14 32.97
C GLU A 237 16.27 2.64 33.16
N GLU A 238 15.33 1.79 32.75
CA GLU A 238 15.53 0.33 32.78
C GLU A 238 16.64 -0.11 31.82
N PHE A 239 16.69 0.46 30.61
CA PHE A 239 17.78 0.17 29.66
C PHE A 239 19.14 0.61 30.22
N LYS A 240 19.23 1.77 30.88
CA LYS A 240 20.47 2.25 31.54
C LYS A 240 21.00 1.24 32.55
N ASN A 241 20.11 0.62 33.32
CA ASN A 241 20.45 -0.32 34.38
C ASN A 241 20.79 -1.74 33.90
N ILE A 242 20.71 -2.05 32.61
CA ILE A 242 21.08 -3.37 32.09
C ILE A 242 22.55 -3.66 32.43
N VAL A 243 22.79 -4.77 33.13
CA VAL A 243 24.13 -5.18 33.55
C VAL A 243 24.85 -5.85 32.38
N LEU A 244 26.00 -5.30 32.00
CA LEU A 244 26.84 -5.83 30.92
C LEU A 244 27.86 -6.83 31.42
N LYS A 245 28.45 -6.56 32.59
CA LYS A 245 29.54 -7.36 33.14
C LYS A 245 29.60 -7.15 34.64
N SER A 246 29.95 -8.22 35.37
CA SER A 246 30.31 -8.16 36.78
C SER A 246 31.79 -8.52 36.91
N ALA A 247 32.60 -7.62 37.47
CA ALA A 247 34.01 -7.85 37.73
C ALA A 247 34.39 -7.30 39.11
N ASN A 248 35.04 -8.11 39.94
CA ASN A 248 35.53 -7.71 41.28
C ASN A 248 34.45 -7.06 42.20
N GLY A 249 33.19 -7.49 42.08
CA GLY A 249 32.09 -6.94 42.86
C GLY A 249 31.51 -5.62 42.34
N GLN A 250 32.07 -5.07 41.26
CA GLN A 250 31.52 -3.90 40.57
C GLN A 250 30.69 -4.36 39.37
N LEU A 251 29.46 -3.85 39.30
CA LEU A 251 28.57 -4.02 38.15
C LEU A 251 28.86 -2.90 37.16
N ILE A 252 29.03 -3.27 35.89
CA ILE A 252 29.13 -2.33 34.80
C ILE A 252 27.79 -2.34 34.08
N HIS A 253 27.12 -1.20 34.08
CA HIS A 253 25.81 -1.01 33.47
C HIS A 253 25.94 -0.50 32.03
N LEU A 254 24.84 -0.55 31.29
CA LEU A 254 24.81 -0.09 29.90
C LEU A 254 25.07 1.42 29.80
N GLU A 255 24.63 2.20 30.77
CA GLU A 255 24.91 3.65 30.83
C GLU A 255 26.39 3.99 31.00
N ASP A 256 27.19 3.08 31.59
CA ASP A 256 28.62 3.31 31.79
C ASP A 256 29.36 3.36 30.45
N VAL A 257 28.84 2.68 29.43
CA VAL A 257 29.49 2.54 28.11
C VAL A 257 28.68 3.09 26.94
N SER A 258 27.50 3.66 27.18
CA SER A 258 26.62 4.15 26.12
C SER A 258 25.75 5.32 26.55
N ASN A 259 25.27 6.10 25.57
CA ASN A 259 24.19 7.07 25.78
C ASN A 259 22.88 6.49 25.26
N ILE A 260 21.85 6.47 26.11
CA ILE A 260 20.57 5.82 25.82
C ILE A 260 19.48 6.88 25.78
N GLU A 261 18.74 6.93 24.69
CA GLU A 261 17.65 7.88 24.50
C GLU A 261 16.50 7.28 23.70
N LEU A 262 15.30 7.79 23.94
CA LEU A 262 14.15 7.51 23.08
C LEU A 262 14.23 8.42 21.85
N GLY A 263 14.54 7.83 20.69
CA GLY A 263 14.75 8.53 19.43
C GLY A 263 13.90 7.97 18.29
N ALA A 264 14.28 8.30 17.06
CA ALA A 264 13.72 7.64 15.87
C ALA A 264 14.47 6.34 15.57
N ASN A 265 13.76 5.37 15.00
CA ASN A 265 14.36 4.14 14.48
C ASN A 265 15.40 4.41 13.38
N THR A 266 15.09 5.33 12.47
CA THR A 266 16.00 5.81 11.41
C THR A 266 15.91 7.32 11.25
N TYR A 267 17.03 7.92 10.84
CA TYR A 267 17.15 9.33 10.47
C TYR A 267 17.49 9.50 8.98
N ASP A 268 17.47 8.41 8.21
CA ASP A 268 17.97 8.35 6.83
C ASP A 268 16.95 8.90 5.82
N SER A 269 15.69 9.06 6.22
CA SER A 269 14.61 9.58 5.39
C SER A 269 13.83 10.66 6.13
N ARG A 270 13.47 11.71 5.41
CA ARG A 270 12.57 12.77 5.87
C ARG A 270 11.67 13.18 4.73
N VAL A 271 10.38 13.36 5.04
CA VAL A 271 9.41 13.94 4.10
C VAL A 271 9.13 15.37 4.54
N LEU A 272 9.14 16.27 3.56
CA LEU A 272 8.85 17.69 3.74
C LEU A 272 7.60 18.04 2.96
N PHE A 273 6.71 18.78 3.60
CA PHE A 273 5.52 19.34 2.96
C PHE A 273 5.40 20.81 3.35
N ASN A 274 5.28 21.69 2.36
CA ASN A 274 5.29 23.15 2.54
C ASN A 274 6.46 23.66 3.42
N GLY A 275 7.62 23.01 3.34
CA GLY A 275 8.83 23.37 4.11
C GLY A 275 8.90 22.80 5.53
N GLY A 276 7.83 22.17 6.03
CA GLY A 276 7.79 21.52 7.36
C GLY A 276 8.00 20.00 7.29
N SER A 277 8.48 19.39 8.38
CA SER A 277 8.47 17.93 8.53
C SER A 277 7.05 17.41 8.48
N SER A 278 6.81 16.32 7.74
CA SER A 278 5.50 15.68 7.69
C SER A 278 5.63 14.17 7.53
N ILE A 279 4.57 13.46 7.90
CA ILE A 279 4.37 12.05 7.61
C ILE A 279 3.29 11.97 6.54
N THR A 280 3.59 11.40 5.38
CA THR A 280 2.61 11.30 4.29
C THR A 280 2.14 9.87 4.14
N THR A 281 0.83 9.67 4.25
CA THR A 281 0.19 8.40 3.89
C THR A 281 0.04 8.33 2.38
N ALA A 282 0.52 7.25 1.77
CA ALA A 282 0.34 6.93 0.36
C ALA A 282 -0.66 5.78 0.27
N ILE A 283 -1.84 6.05 -0.27
CA ILE A 283 -2.98 5.13 -0.25
C ILE A 283 -3.17 4.55 -1.65
N SER A 284 -3.14 3.22 -1.74
CA SER A 284 -3.31 2.47 -2.98
C SER A 284 -4.64 1.74 -2.98
N ASN A 285 -5.29 1.68 -4.14
CA ASN A 285 -6.49 0.89 -4.33
C ASN A 285 -6.18 -0.59 -4.64
N THR A 286 -7.14 -1.47 -4.46
CA THR A 286 -7.06 -2.86 -4.95
C THR A 286 -7.06 -2.90 -6.48
N SER A 287 -6.48 -3.93 -7.10
CA SER A 287 -6.52 -4.09 -8.56
C SER A 287 -7.93 -4.17 -9.12
N THR A 288 -8.89 -4.63 -8.32
CA THR A 288 -10.29 -4.84 -8.70
C THR A 288 -11.22 -3.70 -8.30
N SER A 289 -10.78 -2.72 -7.50
CA SER A 289 -11.63 -1.60 -7.09
C SER A 289 -11.60 -0.46 -8.11
N ASN A 290 -12.69 0.30 -8.17
CA ASN A 290 -12.76 1.52 -8.97
C ASN A 290 -12.00 2.62 -8.21
N PRO A 291 -11.03 3.34 -8.82
CA PRO A 291 -10.35 4.45 -8.14
C PRO A 291 -11.30 5.50 -7.57
N LEU A 292 -12.46 5.71 -8.20
CA LEU A 292 -13.50 6.64 -7.73
C LEU A 292 -14.25 6.15 -6.49
N THR A 293 -14.28 4.85 -6.17
CA THR A 293 -14.89 4.40 -4.90
C THR A 293 -14.05 4.80 -3.70
N VAL A 294 -12.75 5.02 -3.89
CA VAL A 294 -11.83 5.47 -2.85
C VAL A 294 -12.05 6.95 -2.50
N VAL A 295 -12.89 7.68 -3.24
CA VAL A 295 -13.40 9.01 -2.84
C VAL A 295 -14.14 8.94 -1.49
N SER A 296 -14.66 7.78 -1.09
CA SER A 296 -15.24 7.57 0.25
C SER A 296 -14.25 7.82 1.40
N LEU A 297 -12.94 7.88 1.13
CA LEU A 297 -11.97 8.42 2.11
C LEU A 297 -12.27 9.85 2.53
N TYR A 298 -12.84 10.68 1.65
CA TYR A 298 -13.27 12.04 2.00
C TYR A 298 -14.42 12.07 3.01
N GLU A 299 -15.17 10.97 3.16
CA GLU A 299 -16.21 10.85 4.20
C GLU A 299 -15.60 10.54 5.57
N VAL A 300 -14.51 9.78 5.59
CA VAL A 300 -13.80 9.39 6.82
C VAL A 300 -12.81 10.46 7.27
N LEU A 301 -12.22 11.21 6.32
CA LEU A 301 -11.20 12.22 6.59
C LEU A 301 -11.64 13.28 7.62
N PRO A 302 -12.87 13.84 7.60
CA PRO A 302 -13.33 14.77 8.63
C PRO A 302 -13.27 14.17 10.04
N SER A 303 -13.73 12.93 10.22
CA SER A 303 -13.68 12.27 11.53
C SER A 303 -12.25 12.06 12.04
N ILE A 304 -11.31 11.78 11.12
CA ILE A 304 -9.89 11.68 11.44
C ILE A 304 -9.36 13.06 11.84
N VAL A 305 -9.66 14.10 11.06
CA VAL A 305 -9.25 15.49 11.32
C VAL A 305 -9.75 15.96 12.70
N ASP A 306 -11.00 15.66 13.04
CA ASP A 306 -11.60 16.00 14.34
C ASP A 306 -10.94 15.26 15.51
N SER A 307 -10.42 14.05 15.27
CA SER A 307 -9.72 13.25 16.27
C SER A 307 -8.23 13.60 16.43
N LEU A 308 -7.69 14.47 15.58
CA LEU A 308 -6.26 14.81 15.58
C LEU A 308 -5.86 15.50 16.90
N PRO A 309 -4.67 15.19 17.43
CA PRO A 309 -4.13 15.90 18.58
C PRO A 309 -3.98 17.40 18.31
N PRO A 310 -4.06 18.25 19.35
CA PRO A 310 -3.88 19.69 19.22
C PRO A 310 -2.58 20.06 18.50
N GLY A 311 -2.69 20.88 17.46
CA GLY A 311 -1.55 21.34 16.66
C GLY A 311 -1.14 20.41 15.52
N MET A 312 -1.83 19.29 15.30
CA MET A 312 -1.67 18.46 14.10
C MET A 312 -2.66 18.88 13.01
N LYS A 313 -2.21 18.84 11.76
CA LYS A 313 -3.01 19.15 10.56
C LYS A 313 -2.87 17.99 9.56
N ALA A 314 -3.94 17.72 8.83
CA ALA A 314 -3.94 16.79 7.72
C ALA A 314 -4.33 17.52 6.44
N GLU A 315 -3.55 17.33 5.38
CA GLU A 315 -3.77 17.96 4.08
C GLU A 315 -3.65 16.92 2.96
N VAL A 316 -4.60 16.94 2.02
CA VAL A 316 -4.52 16.10 0.82
C VAL A 316 -3.55 16.75 -0.15
N VAL A 317 -2.40 16.11 -0.36
CA VAL A 317 -1.31 16.59 -1.21
C VAL A 317 -1.57 16.27 -2.67
N TYR A 318 -2.10 15.08 -2.92
CA TYR A 318 -2.37 14.60 -4.27
C TYR A 318 -3.59 13.70 -4.26
N ASP A 319 -4.44 13.89 -5.26
CA ASP A 319 -5.65 13.09 -5.48
C ASP A 319 -5.85 12.89 -6.98
N SER A 320 -5.66 11.65 -7.43
CA SER A 320 -5.87 11.26 -8.82
C SER A 320 -7.35 11.30 -9.24
N THR A 321 -8.29 11.18 -8.30
CA THR A 321 -9.73 11.10 -8.60
C THR A 321 -10.28 12.42 -9.14
N LYS A 322 -9.73 13.56 -8.70
CA LYS A 322 -10.07 14.89 -9.25
C LYS A 322 -9.80 14.98 -10.74
N PHE A 323 -8.66 14.47 -11.19
CA PHE A 323 -8.31 14.45 -12.61
C PHE A 323 -9.23 13.51 -13.41
N ILE A 324 -9.55 12.34 -12.86
CA ILE A 324 -10.48 11.38 -13.47
C ILE A 324 -11.87 12.02 -13.64
N ASN A 325 -12.41 12.63 -12.58
CA ASN A 325 -13.71 13.28 -12.62
C ASN A 325 -13.76 14.45 -13.61
N SER A 326 -12.75 15.33 -13.59
CA SER A 326 -12.67 16.44 -14.55
C SER A 326 -12.54 15.95 -15.99
N SER A 327 -11.82 14.86 -16.23
CA SER A 327 -11.72 14.25 -17.57
C SER A 327 -13.05 13.66 -18.03
N ILE A 328 -13.80 12.99 -17.14
CA ILE A 328 -15.14 12.46 -17.45
C ILE A 328 -16.11 13.60 -17.79
N GLU A 329 -16.06 14.69 -17.03
CA GLU A 329 -16.89 15.88 -17.27
C GLU A 329 -16.58 16.49 -18.65
N GLU A 330 -15.31 16.66 -18.99
CA GLU A 330 -14.90 17.22 -20.28
C GLU A 330 -15.24 16.29 -21.46
N VAL A 331 -15.06 14.97 -21.31
CA VAL A 331 -15.49 13.99 -22.32
C VAL A 331 -17.01 14.03 -22.50
N THR A 332 -17.77 14.11 -21.41
CA THR A 332 -19.24 14.19 -21.47
C THR A 332 -19.69 15.46 -22.18
N LYS A 333 -19.09 16.61 -21.84
CA LYS A 333 -19.34 17.89 -22.50
C LYS A 333 -19.03 17.83 -23.99
N THR A 334 -17.86 17.31 -24.35
CA THR A 334 -17.43 17.16 -25.75
C THR A 334 -18.38 16.24 -26.54
N LEU A 335 -18.85 15.16 -25.92
CA LEU A 335 -19.81 14.23 -26.53
C LEU A 335 -21.16 14.92 -26.79
N VAL A 336 -21.65 15.73 -25.84
CA VAL A 336 -22.88 16.52 -26.00
C VAL A 336 -22.71 17.57 -27.10
N GLU A 337 -21.59 18.30 -27.12
CA GLU A 337 -21.29 19.29 -28.16
C GLU A 337 -21.23 18.63 -29.56
N ALA A 338 -20.52 17.51 -29.68
CA ALA A 338 -20.44 16.74 -30.92
C ALA A 338 -21.84 16.24 -31.37
N ALA A 339 -22.65 15.73 -30.43
CA ALA A 339 -24.01 15.29 -30.72
C ALA A 339 -24.88 16.45 -31.25
N VAL A 340 -24.80 17.63 -30.62
CA VAL A 340 -25.51 18.84 -31.07
C VAL A 340 -25.05 19.28 -32.46
N ILE A 341 -23.74 19.28 -32.73
CA ILE A 341 -23.20 19.63 -34.05
C ILE A 341 -23.71 18.66 -35.12
N VAL A 342 -23.67 17.35 -34.85
CA VAL A 342 -24.18 16.31 -35.77
C VAL A 342 -25.68 16.52 -36.04
N ILE A 343 -26.47 16.80 -35.00
CA ILE A 343 -27.89 17.13 -35.08
C ILE A 343 -28.13 18.33 -36.00
N ILE A 344 -27.36 19.41 -35.86
CA ILE A 344 -27.47 20.62 -36.69
C ILE A 344 -27.14 20.32 -38.15
N VAL A 345 -26.05 19.58 -38.40
CA VAL A 345 -25.62 19.20 -39.75
C VAL A 345 -26.68 18.33 -40.43
N ILE A 346 -27.18 17.30 -39.75
CA ILE A 346 -28.23 16.40 -40.26
C ILE A 346 -29.49 17.20 -40.61
N LEU A 347 -29.90 18.13 -39.76
CA LEU A 347 -31.05 18.99 -40.02
C LEU A 347 -30.84 19.88 -41.25
N ALA A 348 -29.65 20.46 -41.41
CA ALA A 348 -29.32 21.32 -42.55
C ALA A 348 -29.37 20.55 -43.89
N PHE A 349 -28.97 19.28 -43.92
CA PHE A 349 -28.99 18.46 -45.14
C PHE A 349 -30.37 17.85 -45.44
N LEU A 350 -31.11 17.38 -44.43
CA LEU A 350 -32.39 16.68 -44.64
C LEU A 350 -33.59 17.62 -44.74
N GLY A 351 -33.50 18.83 -44.18
CA GLY A 351 -34.57 19.84 -44.21
C GLY A 351 -35.90 19.42 -43.55
N SER A 352 -35.95 18.26 -42.88
CA SER A 352 -37.17 17.70 -42.31
C SER A 352 -36.96 17.22 -40.87
N MET A 353 -37.77 17.75 -39.95
CA MET A 353 -37.77 17.38 -38.54
C MET A 353 -38.08 15.90 -38.32
N ARG A 354 -38.91 15.29 -39.18
CA ARG A 354 -39.22 13.85 -39.09
C ARG A 354 -38.03 12.95 -39.39
N ALA A 355 -37.21 13.28 -40.39
CA ALA A 355 -36.04 12.47 -40.74
C ALA A 355 -34.95 12.56 -39.66
N MET A 356 -34.88 13.69 -38.95
CA MET A 356 -33.93 13.94 -37.87
C MET A 356 -34.16 13.07 -36.62
N ILE A 357 -35.41 12.68 -36.33
CA ILE A 357 -35.74 11.84 -35.15
C ILE A 357 -35.04 10.48 -35.22
N ILE A 358 -34.82 9.95 -36.42
CA ILE A 358 -34.20 8.63 -36.60
C ILE A 358 -32.75 8.64 -36.04
N PRO A 359 -31.81 9.47 -36.54
CA PRO A 359 -30.47 9.60 -35.95
C PRO A 359 -30.47 9.95 -34.46
N LEU A 360 -31.37 10.85 -34.04
CA LEU A 360 -31.46 11.34 -32.67
C LEU A 360 -31.72 10.21 -31.65
N VAL A 361 -32.51 9.21 -32.03
CA VAL A 361 -32.78 8.04 -31.18
C VAL A 361 -31.72 6.96 -31.37
N THR A 362 -31.24 6.74 -32.60
CA THR A 362 -30.31 5.64 -32.88
C THR A 362 -28.92 5.85 -32.29
N ILE A 363 -28.41 7.10 -32.21
CA ILE A 363 -27.06 7.38 -31.69
C ILE A 363 -26.96 7.12 -30.17
N PRO A 364 -27.82 7.67 -29.30
CA PRO A 364 -27.79 7.34 -27.87
C PRO A 364 -28.06 5.85 -27.63
N LEU A 365 -28.97 5.25 -28.41
CA LEU A 365 -29.26 3.83 -28.29
C LEU A 365 -28.05 2.95 -28.62
N SER A 366 -27.26 3.27 -29.64
CA SER A 366 -26.06 2.50 -29.99
C SER A 366 -24.95 2.66 -28.95
N LEU A 367 -24.77 3.87 -28.39
CA LEU A 367 -23.84 4.12 -27.28
C LEU A 367 -24.23 3.37 -26.00
N ILE A 368 -25.51 3.43 -25.62
CA ILE A 368 -26.01 2.68 -24.46
C ILE A 368 -25.89 1.16 -24.72
N GLY A 369 -26.25 0.71 -25.92
CA GLY A 369 -26.14 -0.69 -26.32
C GLY A 369 -24.69 -1.21 -26.34
N SER A 370 -23.71 -0.38 -26.70
CA SER A 370 -22.30 -0.79 -26.69
C SER A 370 -21.78 -1.01 -25.26
N MET A 371 -22.29 -0.28 -24.26
CA MET A 371 -21.95 -0.52 -22.85
C MET A 371 -22.32 -1.92 -22.39
N PHE A 372 -23.45 -2.47 -22.87
CA PHE A 372 -23.81 -3.86 -22.59
C PHE A 372 -22.76 -4.85 -23.12
N LEU A 373 -22.30 -4.64 -24.36
CA LEU A 373 -21.23 -5.47 -24.94
C LEU A 373 -19.92 -5.31 -24.18
N MET A 374 -19.57 -4.08 -23.78
CA MET A 374 -18.39 -3.82 -22.95
C MET A 374 -18.46 -4.58 -21.62
N MET A 375 -19.60 -4.54 -20.93
CA MET A 375 -19.80 -5.27 -19.68
C MET A 375 -19.73 -6.79 -19.89
N ALA A 376 -20.33 -7.31 -20.95
CA ALA A 376 -20.28 -8.73 -21.29
C ALA A 376 -18.85 -9.22 -21.58
N MET A 377 -17.99 -8.34 -22.12
CA MET A 377 -16.58 -8.62 -22.39
C MET A 377 -15.65 -8.30 -21.21
N GLY A 378 -16.16 -7.74 -20.11
CA GLY A 378 -15.36 -7.38 -18.93
C GLY A 378 -14.50 -6.13 -19.11
N PHE A 379 -14.83 -5.24 -20.04
CA PHE A 379 -14.13 -3.97 -20.21
C PHE A 379 -14.50 -2.95 -19.12
N SER A 380 -13.67 -1.92 -18.96
CA SER A 380 -13.93 -0.73 -18.15
C SER A 380 -14.24 0.48 -19.04
N ILE A 381 -14.93 1.48 -18.50
CA ILE A 381 -15.02 2.80 -19.13
C ILE A 381 -13.71 3.53 -18.87
N ASN A 382 -13.01 3.92 -19.94
CA ASN A 382 -11.75 4.66 -19.88
C ASN A 382 -11.68 5.70 -20.99
N TYR A 383 -10.58 6.47 -21.01
CA TYR A 383 -10.33 7.56 -21.96
C TYR A 383 -10.15 7.06 -23.41
#